data_AF-A0A563VKX6-F1
#
_entry.id   AF-A0A563VKX6-F1
#
_cell.length_a   1.000
_cell.length_b   1.000
_cell.length_c   1.000
_cell.angle_alpha   90.00
_cell.angle_beta   90.00
_cell.angle_gamma   90.00
#
_symmetry.space_group_name_H-M   'P 1'
#
loop_
_entity.id
_entity.type
_entity.pdbx_description
1 polymer ?
#
loop_
_entity_poly.entity_id
_entity_poly.type
_entity_poly.pdbx_seq_one_letter_code
_entity_poly.pdbx_strand_id
1 'polypeptide(L)'
;MWTLSVLKIFFFFSAWIVVWLPLAIPLSKKINYQFSQVPTVKQKIVLLASLYPFALIIMGLMIRWEGVSWSTIGWKWELEGLAFLIWGVLLALASLIVVFSLEFAGGLITWHWQNSPRLVSLVLPVFCLGLGISFVEESIFRGFLINELIVDFPYWLSAIASSIIFALLHLVWEREKTIPQLPGLWLMGMVLVLARIVAGGNIGLAWGLHTGWILGLTCLDSAELISYNTDDKNWLTGIARQPLAGVFGILCLLVVGGLLLVIDRF
;
A
#
# COMPACT_ATOMS: atom_id res chain seq x y z
N MET A 1 -17.06 -14.82 -22.21
CA MET A 1 -16.91 -16.02 -21.36
C MET A 1 -15.89 -15.66 -20.30
N TRP A 2 -16.22 -15.71 -19.01
CA TRP A 2 -15.27 -15.36 -17.94
C TRP A 2 -14.20 -16.44 -17.84
N THR A 3 -12.94 -16.05 -17.68
CA THR A 3 -11.84 -17.00 -17.47
C THR A 3 -11.84 -17.50 -16.03
N LEU A 4 -11.17 -18.63 -15.76
CA LEU A 4 -11.15 -19.23 -14.43
C LEU A 4 -10.50 -18.29 -13.40
N SER A 5 -9.41 -17.61 -13.77
CA SER A 5 -8.76 -16.61 -12.91
C SER A 5 -9.71 -15.51 -12.49
N VAL A 6 -10.49 -14.95 -13.43
CA VAL A 6 -11.42 -13.86 -13.11
C VAL A 6 -12.53 -14.32 -12.18
N LEU A 7 -13.04 -15.55 -12.36
CA LEU A 7 -14.05 -16.12 -11.46
C LEU A 7 -13.51 -16.30 -10.04
N LYS A 8 -12.28 -16.81 -9.88
CA LYS A 8 -11.64 -16.98 -8.56
C LYS A 8 -11.41 -15.64 -7.86
N ILE A 9 -10.95 -14.63 -8.59
CA ILE A 9 -10.74 -13.28 -8.04
C ILE A 9 -12.06 -12.66 -7.60
N PHE A 10 -13.09 -12.76 -8.43
CA PHE A 10 -14.43 -12.29 -8.08
C PHE A 10 -14.96 -13.02 -6.84
N PHE A 11 -14.79 -14.34 -6.77
CA PHE A 11 -15.16 -15.13 -5.60
C PHE A 11 -14.39 -14.69 -4.35
N PHE A 12 -13.07 -14.51 -4.43
CA PHE A 12 -12.23 -14.06 -3.32
C PHE A 12 -12.75 -12.75 -2.71
N PHE A 13 -12.89 -11.69 -3.53
CA PHE A 13 -13.36 -10.39 -3.06
C PHE A 13 -14.81 -10.43 -2.57
N SER A 14 -15.68 -11.19 -3.24
CA SER A 14 -17.08 -11.34 -2.82
C SER A 14 -17.20 -12.07 -1.49
N ALA A 15 -16.51 -13.20 -1.33
CA ALA A 15 -16.47 -13.97 -0.10
C ALA A 15 -15.91 -13.13 1.05
N TRP A 16 -14.86 -12.34 0.78
CA TRP A 16 -14.27 -11.45 1.77
C TRP A 16 -15.27 -10.44 2.33
N ILE A 17 -16.01 -9.77 1.46
CA ILE A 17 -17.05 -8.82 1.87
C ILE A 17 -18.19 -9.55 2.59
N VAL A 18 -18.72 -10.63 2.01
CA VAL A 18 -19.88 -11.36 2.56
C VAL A 18 -19.61 -11.92 3.95
N VAL A 19 -18.41 -12.47 4.18
CA VAL A 19 -18.03 -13.04 5.49
C VAL A 19 -17.73 -11.94 6.51
N TRP A 20 -17.19 -10.80 6.08
CA TRP A 20 -16.89 -9.67 6.98
C TRP A 20 -18.14 -8.88 7.40
N LEU A 21 -19.12 -8.72 6.51
CA LEU A 21 -20.32 -7.89 6.74
C LEU A 21 -21.08 -8.20 8.05
N PRO A 22 -21.32 -9.47 8.43
CA PRO A 22 -21.96 -9.82 9.70
C PRO A 22 -21.25 -9.26 10.93
N LEU A 23 -19.92 -9.08 10.88
CA LEU A 23 -19.15 -8.41 11.92
C LEU A 23 -19.12 -6.89 11.73
N ALA A 24 -18.98 -6.42 10.50
CA ALA A 24 -18.87 -5.00 10.16
C ALA A 24 -20.08 -4.19 10.62
N ILE A 25 -21.28 -4.73 10.45
CA ILE A 25 -22.54 -4.04 10.80
C ILE A 25 -22.64 -3.75 12.30
N PRO A 26 -22.56 -4.72 13.22
CA PRO A 26 -22.60 -4.42 14.66
C PRO A 26 -21.40 -3.59 15.11
N LEU A 27 -20.22 -3.81 14.52
CA LEU A 27 -19.03 -3.01 14.84
C LEU A 27 -19.19 -1.54 14.45
N SER A 28 -19.75 -1.25 13.27
CA SER A 28 -20.02 0.10 12.79
C SER A 28 -20.95 0.87 13.74
N LYS A 29 -22.00 0.21 14.25
CA LYS A 29 -22.89 0.78 15.27
C LYS A 29 -22.14 1.07 16.56
N LYS A 30 -21.29 0.15 17.03
CA LYS A 30 -20.51 0.29 18.27
C LYS A 30 -19.53 1.46 18.23
N ILE A 31 -18.96 1.76 17.06
CA ILE A 31 -18.00 2.87 16.87
C ILE A 31 -18.66 4.15 16.32
N ASN A 32 -20.00 4.21 16.30
CA ASN A 32 -20.79 5.32 15.77
C ASN A 32 -20.40 5.71 14.33
N TYR A 33 -20.13 4.72 13.49
CA TYR A 33 -19.78 4.91 12.08
C TYR A 33 -20.98 4.61 11.17
N GLN A 34 -21.20 5.48 10.19
CA GLN A 34 -22.18 5.30 9.12
C GLN A 34 -21.43 5.14 7.79
N PHE A 35 -21.78 4.12 7.00
CA PHE A 35 -21.10 3.81 5.73
C PHE A 35 -21.20 4.92 4.66
N SER A 36 -22.07 5.91 4.84
CA SER A 36 -22.18 7.09 3.98
C SER A 36 -21.17 8.18 4.30
N GLN A 37 -20.48 8.11 5.44
CA GLN A 37 -19.55 9.13 5.92
C GLN A 37 -18.10 8.67 5.76
N VAL A 38 -17.18 9.62 5.67
CA VAL A 38 -15.75 9.33 5.73
C VAL A 38 -15.37 8.93 7.16
N PRO A 39 -14.76 7.75 7.38
CA PRO A 39 -14.37 7.33 8.72
C PRO A 39 -13.25 8.21 9.28
N THR A 40 -13.30 8.48 10.59
CA THR A 40 -12.14 9.01 11.30
C THR A 40 -10.98 8.00 11.29
N VAL A 41 -9.74 8.44 11.52
CA VAL A 41 -8.55 7.56 11.58
C VAL A 41 -8.78 6.38 12.53
N LYS A 42 -9.33 6.63 13.73
CA LYS A 42 -9.62 5.58 14.70
C LYS A 42 -10.67 4.58 14.20
N GLN A 43 -11.75 5.07 13.58
CA GLN A 43 -12.78 4.19 13.02
C GLN A 43 -12.21 3.35 11.87
N LYS A 44 -11.43 3.96 10.98
CA LYS A 44 -10.76 3.28 9.86
C LYS A 44 -9.86 2.15 10.37
N ILE A 45 -9.01 2.43 11.36
CA ILE A 45 -8.14 1.40 11.97
C ILE A 45 -8.96 0.23 12.53
N VAL A 46 -10.05 0.50 13.25
CA VAL A 46 -10.92 -0.56 13.80
C VAL A 46 -11.58 -1.38 12.70
N LEU A 47 -12.07 -0.73 11.63
CA LEU A 47 -12.70 -1.41 10.50
C LEU A 47 -11.68 -2.26 9.73
N LEU A 48 -10.49 -1.72 9.43
CA LEU A 48 -9.40 -2.47 8.77
C LEU A 48 -8.93 -3.64 9.63
N ALA A 49 -8.72 -3.44 10.94
CA ALA A 49 -8.32 -4.50 11.86
C ALA A 49 -9.34 -5.64 11.91
N SER A 50 -10.63 -5.33 11.72
CA SER A 50 -11.67 -6.37 11.60
C SER A 50 -11.74 -7.00 10.20
N LEU A 51 -11.44 -6.25 9.14
CA LEU A 51 -11.57 -6.66 7.75
C LEU A 51 -10.42 -7.56 7.30
N TYR A 52 -9.19 -7.18 7.63
CA TYR A 52 -7.97 -7.77 7.07
C TYR A 52 -7.72 -9.23 7.47
N PRO A 53 -8.04 -9.68 8.70
CA PRO A 53 -7.94 -11.10 9.06
C PRO A 53 -8.80 -12.01 8.18
N PHE A 54 -10.00 -11.58 7.78
CA PHE A 54 -10.86 -12.39 6.89
C PHE A 54 -10.24 -12.56 5.51
N ALA A 55 -9.52 -11.55 5.01
CA ALA A 55 -8.81 -11.65 3.74
C ALA A 55 -7.78 -12.78 3.77
N LEU A 56 -6.96 -12.81 4.83
CA LEU A 56 -5.93 -13.84 5.02
C LEU A 56 -6.54 -15.23 5.21
N ILE A 57 -7.65 -15.34 5.96
CA ILE A 57 -8.36 -16.60 6.17
C ILE A 57 -8.89 -17.14 4.84
N ILE A 58 -9.61 -16.33 4.07
CA ILE A 58 -10.21 -16.75 2.80
C ILE A 58 -9.12 -17.10 1.78
N MET A 59 -8.07 -16.28 1.70
CA MET A 59 -6.90 -16.57 0.86
C MET A 59 -6.28 -17.91 1.24
N GLY A 60 -6.08 -18.18 2.54
CA GLY A 60 -5.54 -19.45 3.02
C GLY A 60 -6.43 -20.66 2.75
N LEU A 61 -7.75 -20.50 2.82
CA LEU A 61 -8.70 -21.54 2.44
C LEU A 61 -8.61 -21.86 0.95
N MET A 62 -8.51 -20.84 0.09
CA MET A 62 -8.36 -21.02 -1.36
C MET A 62 -7.04 -21.70 -1.70
N ILE A 63 -5.91 -21.23 -1.15
CA ILE A 63 -4.59 -21.84 -1.34
C ILE A 63 -4.60 -23.31 -0.92
N ARG A 64 -5.20 -23.61 0.23
CA ARG A 64 -5.33 -25.00 0.72
C ARG A 64 -6.21 -25.85 -0.19
N TRP A 65 -7.32 -25.31 -0.68
CA TRP A 65 -8.22 -26.01 -1.60
C TRP A 65 -7.51 -26.37 -2.91
N GLU A 66 -6.68 -25.46 -3.42
CA GLU A 66 -5.95 -25.66 -4.67
C GLU A 66 -4.68 -26.51 -4.51
N GLY A 67 -4.30 -26.85 -3.28
CA GLY A 67 -3.09 -27.63 -3.01
C GLY A 67 -1.80 -26.86 -3.32
N VAL A 68 -1.87 -25.53 -3.37
CA VAL A 68 -0.73 -24.65 -3.65
C VAL A 68 0.00 -24.29 -2.36
N SER A 69 1.31 -24.06 -2.44
CA SER A 69 2.11 -23.62 -1.29
C SER A 69 2.05 -22.11 -1.07
N TRP A 70 2.21 -21.68 0.18
CA TRP A 70 2.40 -20.26 0.55
C TRP A 70 3.60 -19.62 -0.16
N SER A 71 4.65 -20.39 -0.45
CA SER A 71 5.82 -19.90 -1.20
C SER A 71 5.49 -19.48 -2.63
N THR A 72 4.44 -20.06 -3.25
CA THR A 72 3.98 -19.69 -4.60
C THR A 72 3.40 -18.27 -4.61
N ILE A 73 2.68 -17.90 -3.55
CA ILE A 73 2.19 -16.52 -3.38
C ILE A 73 3.26 -15.56 -2.84
N GLY A 74 4.52 -15.99 -2.80
CA GLY A 74 5.66 -15.15 -2.43
C GLY A 74 5.93 -15.03 -0.92
N TRP A 75 5.22 -15.80 -0.08
CA TRP A 75 5.54 -15.94 1.35
C TRP A 75 6.74 -16.86 1.52
N LYS A 76 7.95 -16.32 1.31
CA LYS A 76 9.23 -17.03 1.49
C LYS A 76 9.90 -16.49 2.76
N TRP A 77 9.70 -17.18 3.87
CA TRP A 77 10.15 -16.78 5.23
C TRP A 77 11.61 -17.14 5.53
N GLU A 78 12.47 -16.96 4.55
CA GLU A 78 13.91 -17.20 4.66
C GLU A 78 14.63 -15.91 5.09
N LEU A 79 15.89 -16.01 5.53
CA LEU A 79 16.69 -14.82 5.92
C LEU A 79 16.73 -13.78 4.80
N GLU A 80 16.72 -14.23 3.54
CA GLU A 80 16.64 -13.38 2.36
C GLU A 80 15.32 -12.59 2.29
N GLY A 81 14.18 -13.20 2.63
CA GLY A 81 12.89 -12.52 2.68
C GLY A 81 12.85 -11.39 3.72
N LEU A 82 13.46 -11.61 4.89
CA LEU A 82 13.61 -10.58 5.91
C LEU A 82 14.57 -9.47 5.45
N ALA A 83 15.67 -9.82 4.76
CA ALA A 83 16.58 -8.84 4.19
C ALA A 83 15.86 -7.95 3.16
N PHE A 84 15.05 -8.53 2.27
CA PHE A 84 14.23 -7.77 1.32
C PHE A 84 13.25 -6.82 2.01
N LEU A 85 12.60 -7.27 3.09
CA LEU A 85 11.72 -6.42 3.90
C LEU A 85 12.47 -5.19 4.44
N ILE A 86 13.63 -5.41 5.06
CA ILE A 86 14.46 -4.33 5.61
C ILE A 86 14.92 -3.38 4.51
N TRP A 87 15.44 -3.91 3.40
CA TRP A 87 15.87 -3.11 2.26
C TRP A 87 14.73 -2.29 1.65
N GLY A 88 13.54 -2.86 1.55
CA GLY A 88 12.35 -2.15 1.09
C GLY A 88 12.00 -0.97 2.00
N VAL A 89 11.99 -1.18 3.32
CA VAL A 89 11.74 -0.10 4.28
C VAL A 89 12.79 1.01 4.15
N LEU A 90 14.07 0.64 4.11
CA LEU A 90 15.16 1.61 3.99
C LEU A 90 15.09 2.40 2.67
N LEU A 91 14.83 1.73 1.55
CA LEU A 91 14.71 2.36 0.24
C LEU A 91 13.52 3.33 0.20
N ALA A 92 12.37 2.93 0.75
CA ALA A 92 11.20 3.81 0.84
C ALA A 92 11.49 5.05 1.71
N LEU A 93 12.07 4.89 2.90
CA LEU A 93 12.42 6.03 3.76
C LEU A 93 13.47 6.94 3.12
N ALA A 94 14.50 6.38 2.49
CA ALA A 94 15.49 7.16 1.76
C ALA A 94 14.86 7.96 0.61
N SER A 95 13.93 7.34 -0.14
CA SER A 95 13.22 8.02 -1.21
C SER A 95 12.40 9.23 -0.71
N LEU A 96 11.73 9.09 0.43
CA LEU A 96 10.99 10.19 1.06
C LEU A 96 11.91 11.30 1.56
N ILE A 97 13.06 10.96 2.16
CA ILE A 97 14.05 11.95 2.61
C ILE A 97 14.51 12.81 1.43
N VAL A 98 14.83 12.19 0.30
CA VAL A 98 15.23 12.91 -0.92
C VAL A 98 14.11 13.84 -1.40
N VAL A 99 12.89 13.32 -1.51
CA VAL A 99 11.73 14.12 -1.97
C VAL A 99 11.49 15.34 -1.09
N PHE A 100 11.32 15.14 0.22
CA PHE A 100 11.00 16.24 1.13
C PHE A 100 12.18 17.22 1.28
N SER A 101 13.41 16.76 1.08
CA SER A 101 14.58 17.65 1.02
C SER A 101 14.57 18.53 -0.24
N LEU A 102 14.18 17.99 -1.40
CA LEU A 102 14.01 18.77 -2.63
C LEU A 102 12.84 19.76 -2.51
N GLU A 103 11.71 19.34 -1.94
CA GLU A 103 10.57 20.24 -1.69
C GLU A 103 10.94 21.37 -0.73
N PHE A 104 11.72 21.09 0.31
CA PHE A 104 12.22 22.10 1.25
C PHE A 104 13.19 23.06 0.57
N ALA A 105 14.15 22.55 -0.20
CA ALA A 105 15.10 23.37 -0.96
C ALA A 105 14.39 24.26 -2.00
N GLY A 106 13.27 23.78 -2.57
CA GLY A 106 12.40 24.54 -3.47
C GLY A 106 11.47 25.54 -2.76
N GLY A 107 11.51 25.64 -1.43
CA GLY A 107 10.63 26.51 -0.63
C GLY A 107 9.16 26.09 -0.65
N LEU A 108 8.84 24.85 -1.04
CA LEU A 108 7.47 24.34 -1.17
C LEU A 108 6.89 23.87 0.17
N ILE A 109 7.76 23.47 1.10
CA ILE A 109 7.39 23.05 2.46
C ILE A 109 8.16 23.81 3.53
N THR A 110 7.60 23.88 4.72
CA THR A 110 8.26 24.37 5.94
C THR A 110 8.30 23.26 6.98
N TRP A 111 9.47 23.08 7.61
CA TRP A 111 9.65 22.13 8.71
C TRP A 111 9.26 22.73 10.06
N HIS A 112 8.60 21.92 10.89
CA HIS A 112 8.20 22.25 12.25
C HIS A 112 8.91 21.33 13.26
N TRP A 113 10.23 21.52 13.40
CA TRP A 113 11.09 20.71 14.29
C TRP A 113 10.68 20.76 15.76
N GLN A 114 9.94 21.79 16.18
CA GLN A 114 9.33 21.83 17.52
C GLN A 114 8.40 20.64 17.80
N ASN A 115 7.84 20.01 16.76
CA ASN A 115 6.96 18.85 16.87
C ASN A 115 7.70 17.50 16.90
N SER A 116 9.03 17.48 16.76
CA SER A 116 9.83 16.24 16.77
C SER A 116 9.62 15.33 17.99
N PRO A 117 9.32 15.82 19.21
CA PRO A 117 8.96 14.92 20.32
C PRO A 117 7.74 14.05 20.05
N ARG A 118 6.77 14.51 19.23
CA ARG A 118 5.59 13.72 18.82
C ARG A 118 5.98 12.56 17.90
N LEU A 119 7.06 12.71 17.12
CA LEU A 119 7.53 11.65 16.23
C LEU A 119 7.94 10.40 17.01
N VAL A 120 8.64 10.58 18.13
CA VAL A 120 9.15 9.47 18.95
C VAL A 120 8.03 8.56 19.45
N SER A 121 6.88 9.15 19.86
CA SER A 121 5.72 8.36 20.31
C SER A 121 4.93 7.73 19.16
N LEU A 122 5.09 8.21 17.92
CA LEU A 122 4.36 7.74 16.76
C LEU A 122 5.10 6.67 15.95
N VAL A 123 6.44 6.70 15.89
CA VAL A 123 7.23 5.82 15.01
C VAL A 123 6.90 4.35 15.24
N LEU A 124 6.95 3.87 16.49
CA LEU A 124 6.72 2.45 16.77
C LEU A 124 5.27 2.02 16.47
N PRO A 125 4.21 2.71 16.96
CA PRO A 125 2.84 2.37 16.61
C PRO A 125 2.56 2.40 15.11
N VAL A 126 3.04 3.43 14.41
CA VAL A 126 2.83 3.58 12.96
C VAL A 126 3.61 2.51 12.20
N PHE A 127 4.82 2.14 12.63
CA PHE A 127 5.58 1.07 12.00
C PHE A 127 4.88 -0.28 12.15
N CYS A 128 4.40 -0.63 13.34
CA CYS A 128 3.63 -1.86 13.55
C CYS A 128 2.35 -1.89 12.71
N LEU A 129 1.64 -0.76 12.64
CA LEU A 129 0.43 -0.63 11.81
C LEU A 129 0.77 -0.78 10.31
N GLY A 130 1.80 -0.08 9.84
CA GLY A 130 2.26 -0.11 8.46
C GLY A 130 2.72 -1.50 8.04
N LEU A 131 3.43 -2.22 8.92
CA LEU A 131 3.81 -3.61 8.68
C LEU A 131 2.59 -4.50 8.49
N GLY A 132 1.58 -4.40 9.38
CA GLY A 132 0.38 -5.22 9.30
C GLY A 132 -0.48 -4.93 8.06
N ILE A 133 -0.70 -3.65 7.76
CA ILE A 133 -1.46 -3.22 6.58
C ILE A 133 -0.77 -3.68 5.31
N SER A 134 0.52 -3.36 5.17
CA SER A 134 1.30 -3.69 3.98
C SER A 134 1.43 -5.20 3.79
N PHE A 135 1.55 -5.98 4.87
CA PHE A 135 1.60 -7.43 4.78
C PHE A 135 0.35 -7.99 4.12
N VAL A 136 -0.83 -7.58 4.60
CA VAL A 136 -2.11 -8.05 4.08
C VAL A 136 -2.30 -7.61 2.64
N GLU A 137 -2.06 -6.34 2.35
CA GLU A 137 -2.24 -5.80 1.01
C GLU A 137 -1.28 -6.44 0.00
N GLU A 138 0.02 -6.53 0.30
CA GLU A 138 0.97 -7.16 -0.62
C GLU A 138 0.71 -8.66 -0.77
N SER A 139 0.24 -9.34 0.27
CA SER A 139 -0.19 -10.75 0.17
C SER A 139 -1.36 -10.92 -0.79
N ILE A 140 -2.33 -10.00 -0.78
CA ILE A 140 -3.49 -10.04 -1.66
C ILE A 140 -3.09 -9.65 -3.08
N PHE A 141 -2.45 -8.49 -3.26
CA PHE A 141 -2.25 -7.90 -4.59
C PHE A 141 -1.03 -8.47 -5.32
N ARG A 142 0.09 -8.66 -4.62
CA ARG A 142 1.36 -9.14 -5.22
C ARG A 142 1.55 -10.64 -5.03
N GLY A 143 0.95 -11.20 -3.99
CA GLY A 143 0.84 -12.64 -3.79
C GLY A 143 -0.30 -13.24 -4.59
N PHE A 144 -1.49 -13.31 -4.00
CA PHE A 144 -2.62 -14.06 -4.53
C PHE A 144 -3.09 -13.58 -5.92
N LEU A 145 -3.44 -12.29 -6.05
CA LEU A 145 -4.06 -11.74 -7.26
C LEU A 145 -3.17 -11.86 -8.50
N ILE A 146 -1.87 -11.58 -8.37
CA ILE A 146 -0.92 -11.79 -9.47
C ILE A 146 -0.84 -13.27 -9.85
N ASN A 147 -0.72 -14.18 -8.88
CA ASN A 147 -0.62 -15.61 -9.16
C ASN A 147 -1.89 -16.18 -9.81
N GLU A 148 -3.07 -15.68 -9.45
CA GLU A 148 -4.30 -16.06 -10.15
C GLU A 148 -4.34 -15.50 -11.56
N LEU A 149 -4.02 -14.22 -11.76
CA LEU A 149 -4.12 -13.59 -13.08
C LEU A 149 -3.12 -14.18 -14.10
N ILE A 150 -1.91 -14.55 -13.68
CA ILE A 150 -0.88 -15.07 -14.60
C ILE A 150 -1.19 -16.46 -15.17
N VAL A 151 -2.21 -17.16 -14.65
CA VAL A 151 -2.70 -18.42 -15.22
C VAL A 151 -3.33 -18.19 -16.60
N ASP A 152 -4.11 -17.13 -16.74
CA ASP A 152 -4.88 -16.83 -17.96
C ASP A 152 -4.31 -15.64 -18.76
N PHE A 153 -3.46 -14.80 -18.16
CA PHE A 153 -2.98 -13.54 -18.75
C PHE A 153 -1.45 -13.42 -18.69
N PRO A 154 -0.81 -12.71 -19.64
CA PRO A 154 0.62 -12.43 -19.57
C PRO A 154 0.93 -11.54 -18.35
N TYR A 155 2.13 -11.71 -17.78
CA TYR A 155 2.53 -11.06 -16.52
C TYR A 155 2.35 -9.53 -16.52
N TRP A 156 2.67 -8.85 -17.64
CA TRP A 156 2.51 -7.40 -17.75
C TRP A 156 1.03 -6.96 -17.61
N LEU A 157 0.09 -7.73 -18.16
CA LEU A 157 -1.33 -7.44 -18.06
C LEU A 157 -1.84 -7.72 -16.65
N SER A 158 -1.37 -8.80 -16.02
CA SER A 158 -1.63 -9.11 -14.61
C SER A 158 -1.13 -8.00 -13.68
N ALA A 159 0.06 -7.45 -13.95
CA ALA A 159 0.63 -6.32 -13.21
C ALA A 159 -0.25 -5.07 -13.30
N ILE A 160 -0.67 -4.71 -14.52
CA ILE A 160 -1.56 -3.56 -14.76
C ILE A 160 -2.90 -3.78 -14.06
N ALA A 161 -3.53 -4.93 -14.26
CA ALA A 161 -4.85 -5.23 -13.69
C ALA A 161 -4.81 -5.24 -12.15
N SER A 162 -3.84 -5.91 -11.54
CA SER A 162 -3.66 -5.91 -10.08
C SER A 162 -3.46 -4.50 -9.53
N SER A 163 -2.63 -3.68 -10.20
CA SER A 163 -2.35 -2.30 -9.79
C SER A 163 -3.56 -1.37 -9.94
N ILE A 164 -4.41 -1.59 -10.97
CA ILE A 164 -5.67 -0.85 -11.13
C ILE A 164 -6.63 -1.22 -10.00
N ILE A 165 -6.80 -2.51 -9.72
CA ILE A 165 -7.69 -2.97 -8.64
C ILE A 165 -7.20 -2.41 -7.29
N PHE A 166 -5.89 -2.45 -7.02
CA PHE A 166 -5.27 -1.85 -5.84
C PHE A 166 -5.61 -0.36 -5.70
N ALA A 167 -5.39 0.43 -6.76
CA ALA A 167 -5.66 1.87 -6.73
C ALA A 167 -7.16 2.18 -6.54
N LEU A 168 -8.05 1.44 -7.22
CA LEU A 168 -9.49 1.65 -7.11
C LEU A 168 -10.05 1.27 -5.74
N LEU A 169 -9.51 0.24 -5.09
CA LEU A 169 -9.96 -0.18 -3.75
C LEU A 169 -9.65 0.87 -2.67
N HIS A 170 -8.69 1.77 -2.90
CA HIS A 170 -8.45 2.89 -2.00
C HIS A 170 -9.63 3.89 -1.95
N LEU A 171 -10.50 3.91 -2.97
CA LEU A 171 -11.70 4.76 -2.99
C LEU A 171 -12.78 4.32 -1.99
N VAL A 172 -12.67 3.11 -1.42
CA VAL A 172 -13.67 2.56 -0.48
C VAL A 172 -13.80 3.43 0.77
N TRP A 173 -12.69 3.99 1.25
CA TRP A 173 -12.66 4.70 2.52
C TRP A 173 -12.64 6.23 2.39
N GLU A 174 -11.95 6.80 1.39
CA GLU A 174 -11.70 8.26 1.30
C GLU A 174 -11.74 8.80 -0.15
N ARG A 175 -12.90 8.82 -0.78
CA ARG A 175 -13.04 9.17 -2.22
C ARG A 175 -12.41 10.50 -2.62
N GLU A 176 -12.74 11.59 -1.94
CA GLU A 176 -12.33 12.94 -2.35
C GLU A 176 -10.80 13.12 -2.36
N LYS A 177 -10.12 12.60 -1.34
CA LYS A 177 -8.65 12.65 -1.26
C LYS A 177 -7.97 11.61 -2.15
N THR A 178 -8.60 10.47 -2.41
CA THR A 178 -8.01 9.39 -3.19
C THR A 178 -8.11 9.63 -4.70
N ILE A 179 -9.17 10.27 -5.21
CA ILE A 179 -9.36 10.50 -6.66
C ILE A 179 -8.12 11.15 -7.31
N PRO A 180 -7.56 12.26 -6.77
CA PRO A 180 -6.35 12.88 -7.35
C PRO A 180 -5.11 11.97 -7.30
N GLN A 181 -5.08 11.01 -6.37
CA GLN A 181 -3.95 10.10 -6.16
C GLN A 181 -4.01 8.85 -7.03
N LEU A 182 -5.14 8.56 -7.70
CA LEU A 182 -5.30 7.31 -8.46
C LEU A 182 -4.15 7.03 -9.43
N PRO A 183 -3.61 8.01 -10.20
CA PRO A 183 -2.45 7.76 -11.05
C PRO A 183 -1.20 7.36 -10.25
N GLY A 184 -0.94 8.01 -9.11
CA GLY A 184 0.19 7.70 -8.23
C GLY A 184 0.03 6.38 -7.50
N LEU A 185 -1.18 6.03 -7.05
CA LEU A 185 -1.50 4.74 -6.43
C LEU A 185 -1.37 3.60 -7.44
N TRP A 186 -1.79 3.80 -8.69
CA TRP A 186 -1.59 2.82 -9.75
C TRP A 186 -0.10 2.65 -10.09
N LEU A 187 0.66 3.75 -10.14
CA LEU A 187 2.10 3.70 -10.38
C LEU A 187 2.85 3.01 -9.23
N MET A 188 2.52 3.34 -7.97
CA MET A 188 2.99 2.63 -6.79
C MET A 188 2.63 1.15 -6.88
N GLY A 189 1.41 0.87 -7.34
CA GLY A 189 0.92 -0.38 -7.89
C GLY A 189 1.99 -1.18 -8.65
N MET A 190 2.42 -0.60 -9.76
CA MET A 190 3.39 -1.16 -10.69
C MET A 190 4.79 -1.31 -10.07
N VAL A 191 5.25 -0.32 -9.30
CA VAL A 191 6.56 -0.35 -8.63
C VAL A 191 6.65 -1.51 -7.63
N LEU A 192 5.58 -1.78 -6.89
CA LEU A 192 5.52 -2.90 -5.95
C LEU A 192 5.46 -4.26 -6.67
N VAL A 193 4.81 -4.35 -7.85
CA VAL A 193 4.90 -5.56 -8.68
C VAL A 193 6.32 -5.77 -9.19
N LEU A 194 7.00 -4.70 -9.60
CA LEU A 194 8.41 -4.77 -10.00
C LEU A 194 9.29 -5.21 -8.83
N ALA A 195 9.09 -4.67 -7.63
CA ALA A 195 9.83 -5.09 -6.44
C ALA A 195 9.71 -6.60 -6.17
N ARG A 196 8.53 -7.19 -6.41
CA ARG A 196 8.34 -8.65 -6.34
C ARG A 196 9.15 -9.38 -7.41
N ILE A 197 9.22 -8.86 -8.63
CA ILE A 197 10.00 -9.48 -9.73
C ILE A 197 11.48 -9.51 -9.34
N VAL A 198 12.04 -8.37 -8.94
CA VAL A 198 13.45 -8.23 -8.54
C VAL A 198 13.79 -9.13 -7.36
N ALA A 199 12.83 -9.34 -6.44
CA ALA A 199 13.00 -10.24 -5.31
C ALA A 199 12.70 -11.73 -5.63
N GLY A 200 12.77 -12.14 -6.90
CA GLY A 200 12.57 -13.55 -7.30
C GLY A 200 11.20 -14.11 -6.93
N GLY A 201 10.16 -13.28 -7.02
CA GLY A 201 8.78 -13.63 -6.64
C GLY A 201 8.47 -13.51 -5.14
N ASN A 202 9.44 -13.14 -4.30
CA ASN A 202 9.23 -12.86 -2.88
C ASN A 202 8.51 -11.52 -2.71
N ILE A 203 7.51 -11.46 -1.81
CA ILE A 203 6.80 -10.20 -1.52
C ILE A 203 7.56 -9.28 -0.55
N GLY A 204 8.63 -9.74 0.08
CA GLY A 204 9.35 -9.02 1.13
C GLY A 204 9.76 -7.60 0.73
N LEU A 205 10.29 -7.42 -0.48
CA LEU A 205 10.73 -6.10 -0.95
C LEU A 205 9.55 -5.14 -1.15
N ALA A 206 8.46 -5.62 -1.76
CA ALA A 206 7.23 -4.87 -1.92
C ALA A 206 6.62 -4.53 -0.55
N TRP A 207 6.58 -5.50 0.37
CA TRP A 207 6.10 -5.32 1.74
C TRP A 207 6.90 -4.24 2.47
N GLY A 208 8.23 -4.24 2.33
CA GLY A 208 9.10 -3.25 2.93
C GLY A 208 8.89 -1.86 2.36
N LEU A 209 8.84 -1.72 1.03
CA LEU A 209 8.60 -0.45 0.36
C LEU A 209 7.27 0.17 0.81
N HIS A 210 6.21 -0.64 0.78
CA HIS A 210 4.88 -0.20 1.19
C HIS A 210 4.87 0.22 2.68
N THR A 211 5.48 -0.59 3.56
CA THR A 211 5.62 -0.26 4.99
C THR A 211 6.35 1.04 5.21
N GLY A 212 7.48 1.25 4.52
CA GLY A 212 8.30 2.45 4.67
C GLY A 212 7.59 3.71 4.19
N TRP A 213 6.82 3.64 3.10
CA TRP A 213 6.01 4.77 2.64
C TRP A 213 4.87 5.09 3.60
N ILE A 214 4.13 4.10 4.10
CA ILE A 214 3.12 4.30 5.14
C ILE A 214 3.75 4.95 6.38
N LEU A 215 4.89 4.41 6.84
CA LEU A 215 5.59 4.92 8.01
C LEU A 215 5.98 6.39 7.85
N GLY A 216 6.74 6.71 6.80
CA GLY A 216 7.27 8.05 6.59
C GLY A 216 6.16 9.08 6.42
N LEU A 217 5.19 8.81 5.54
CA LEU A 217 4.10 9.75 5.26
C LEU A 217 3.18 9.93 6.47
N THR A 218 2.79 8.85 7.14
CA THR A 218 1.91 8.94 8.32
C THR A 218 2.59 9.63 9.48
N CYS A 219 3.90 9.39 9.70
CA CYS A 219 4.66 10.10 10.72
C CYS A 219 4.78 11.60 10.42
N LEU A 220 5.06 11.98 9.17
CA LEU A 220 5.15 13.39 8.79
C LEU A 220 3.82 14.13 8.98
N ASP A 221 2.71 13.52 8.57
CA ASP A 221 1.36 14.07 8.70
C ASP A 221 0.89 14.11 10.15
N SER A 222 0.95 12.97 10.86
CA SER A 222 0.42 12.86 12.23
C SER A 222 1.24 13.60 13.28
N ALA A 223 2.55 13.75 13.07
CA ALA A 223 3.39 14.58 13.93
C ALA A 223 3.34 16.07 13.53
N GLU A 224 2.65 16.42 12.44
CA GLU A 224 2.58 17.79 11.90
C GLU A 224 3.99 18.38 11.67
N LEU A 225 4.90 17.57 11.12
CA LEU A 225 6.30 17.96 10.94
C LEU A 225 6.51 18.89 9.75
N ILE A 226 5.57 18.90 8.81
CA ILE A 226 5.65 19.71 7.60
C ILE A 226 4.35 20.49 7.39
N SER A 227 4.47 21.69 6.84
CA SER A 227 3.37 22.43 6.22
C SER A 227 3.72 22.76 4.78
N TYR A 228 2.72 22.79 3.90
CA TYR A 228 2.88 23.17 2.50
C TYR A 228 2.66 24.68 2.37
N ASN A 229 3.57 25.39 1.70
CA ASN A 229 3.63 26.86 1.70
C ASN A 229 2.75 27.51 0.62
N THR A 230 2.37 26.77 -0.42
CA THR A 230 1.79 27.34 -1.65
C THR A 230 0.61 26.50 -2.14
N ASP A 231 -0.61 26.96 -1.86
CA ASP A 231 -1.84 26.28 -2.30
C ASP A 231 -1.97 26.28 -3.84
N ASP A 232 -1.42 27.29 -4.53
CA ASP A 232 -1.39 27.41 -6.00
C ASP A 232 -0.45 26.40 -6.69
N LYS A 233 0.52 25.84 -5.95
CA LYS A 233 1.49 24.84 -6.44
C LYS A 233 1.26 23.45 -5.86
N ASN A 234 0.06 23.17 -5.37
CA ASN A 234 -0.30 21.87 -4.81
C ASN A 234 -0.12 20.71 -5.80
N TRP A 235 -0.12 20.94 -7.11
CA TRP A 235 0.16 19.92 -8.11
C TRP A 235 1.62 19.45 -8.12
N LEU A 236 2.56 20.23 -7.55
CA LEU A 236 3.95 19.81 -7.37
C LEU A 236 4.09 18.87 -6.17
N THR A 237 3.59 19.28 -5.01
CA THR A 237 3.81 18.58 -3.73
C THR A 237 2.71 17.61 -3.33
N GLY A 238 1.52 17.71 -3.93
CA GLY A 238 0.39 16.84 -3.67
C GLY A 238 -0.94 17.58 -3.47
N ILE A 239 -1.89 17.34 -4.38
CA ILE A 239 -3.26 17.84 -4.26
C ILE A 239 -3.89 17.30 -2.96
N ALA A 240 -4.59 18.16 -2.21
CA ALA A 240 -5.21 17.81 -0.92
C ALA A 240 -4.21 17.23 0.12
N ARG A 241 -2.95 17.69 0.08
CA ARG A 241 -1.84 17.23 0.94
C ARG A 241 -1.51 15.74 0.76
N GLN A 242 -1.71 15.24 -0.47
CA GLN A 242 -1.45 13.85 -0.80
C GLN A 242 -0.26 13.74 -1.76
N PRO A 243 0.93 13.30 -1.30
CA PRO A 243 2.13 13.30 -2.13
C PRO A 243 2.00 12.51 -3.44
N LEU A 244 1.24 11.42 -3.45
CA LEU A 244 0.97 10.62 -4.65
C LEU A 244 0.14 11.35 -5.72
N ALA A 245 -0.49 12.47 -5.39
CA ALA A 245 -1.16 13.36 -6.33
C ALA A 245 -0.26 14.52 -6.82
N GLY A 246 1.01 14.53 -6.42
CA GLY A 246 2.00 15.56 -6.77
C GLY A 246 3.10 15.03 -7.69
N VAL A 247 3.69 15.92 -8.48
CA VAL A 247 4.84 15.60 -9.36
C VAL A 247 6.00 14.99 -8.58
N PHE A 248 6.34 15.52 -7.40
CA PHE A 248 7.43 14.99 -6.60
C PHE A 248 7.18 13.55 -6.15
N GLY A 249 5.94 13.20 -5.77
CA GLY A 249 5.57 11.83 -5.44
C GLY A 249 5.64 10.88 -6.64
N ILE A 250 5.19 11.32 -7.82
CA ILE A 250 5.30 10.53 -9.06
C ILE A 250 6.78 10.31 -9.43
N LEU A 251 7.61 11.36 -9.38
CA LEU A 251 9.04 11.24 -9.66
C LEU A 251 9.74 10.31 -8.66
N CYS A 252 9.37 10.37 -7.38
CA CYS A 252 9.85 9.44 -6.35
C CYS A 252 9.63 7.99 -6.76
N LEU A 253 8.40 7.64 -7.16
CA LEU A 253 8.04 6.30 -7.58
C LEU A 253 8.79 5.87 -8.85
N LEU A 254 8.95 6.78 -9.83
CA LEU A 254 9.71 6.50 -11.05
C LEU A 254 11.19 6.26 -10.76
N VAL A 255 11.80 7.03 -9.86
CA VAL A 255 13.19 6.84 -9.44
C VAL A 255 13.36 5.51 -8.71
N VAL A 256 12.48 5.19 -7.75
CA VAL A 256 12.51 3.89 -7.05
C VAL A 256 12.34 2.74 -8.05
N GLY A 257 11.36 2.82 -8.95
CA GLY A 257 11.17 1.83 -10.01
C GLY A 257 12.39 1.70 -10.93
N GLY A 258 13.00 2.82 -11.32
CA GLY A 258 14.24 2.84 -12.10
C GLY A 258 15.42 2.17 -11.38
N LEU A 259 15.60 2.44 -10.09
CA LEU A 259 16.63 1.79 -9.26
C LEU A 259 16.42 0.28 -9.18
N LEU A 260 15.17 -0.18 -8.99
CA LEU A 260 14.84 -1.60 -8.99
C LEU A 260 15.21 -2.27 -10.32
N LEU A 261 14.94 -1.62 -11.46
CA LEU A 261 15.32 -2.14 -12.79
C LEU A 261 16.84 -2.22 -13.00
N VAL A 262 17.61 -1.35 -12.34
CA VAL A 262 19.08 -1.41 -12.39
C VAL A 262 19.59 -2.56 -11.54
N ILE A 263 19.03 -2.77 -10.34
CA ILE A 263 19.43 -3.85 -9.43
C ILE A 263 19.15 -5.22 -10.04
N ASP A 264 18.02 -5.41 -10.71
CA ASP A 264 17.63 -6.66 -11.37
C ASP A 264 18.61 -7.15 -12.45
N ARG A 265 19.42 -6.22 -13.00
CA ARG A 265 20.35 -6.52 -14.11
C ARG A 265 21.73 -6.98 -13.64
N PHE A 266 21.95 -7.10 -12.33
CA PHE A 266 23.19 -7.56 -11.70
C PHE A 266 22.96 -8.84 -10.90
#